data_AF-A0A7V9HMM5-F1
#
_entry.id   AF-A0A7V9HMM5-F1
#
_cell.length_a   1.000
_cell.length_b   1.000
_cell.length_c   1.000
_cell.angle_alpha   90.00
_cell.angle_beta   90.00
_cell.angle_gamma   90.00
#
_symmetry.space_group_name_H-M   'P 1'
#
loop_
_entity.id
_entity.type
_entity.pdbx_description
1 polymer ?
#
loop_
_entity_poly.entity_id
_entity_poly.type
_entity_poly.pdbx_seq_one_letter_code
_entity_poly.pdbx_strand_id
1 'polypeptide(L)'
;MLALAGAFILLRLVFKLLSVPGRVWTGGLVYWITDPLLWPLTLFPASDRAFLGEATLKEVTAVALILMVPLVLAARAQAGQD
;
A
#
# COMPACT_ATOMS: atom_id res chain seq x y z
N MET A 1 -2.45 -13.55 -6.52
CA MET A 1 -2.96 -12.83 -5.32
C MET A 1 -2.12 -11.62 -4.96
N LEU A 2 -0.79 -11.69 -4.90
CA LEU A 2 0.06 -10.55 -4.53
C LEU A 2 -0.15 -9.31 -5.42
N ALA A 3 -0.27 -9.48 -6.74
CA ALA A 3 -0.52 -8.37 -7.67
C ALA A 3 -1.90 -7.71 -7.46
N LEU A 4 -2.93 -8.49 -7.13
CA LEU A 4 -4.26 -7.99 -6.80
C LEU A 4 -4.24 -7.18 -5.50
N ALA A 5 -3.63 -7.74 -4.44
CA ALA A 5 -3.43 -7.03 -3.18
C ALA A 5 -2.63 -5.72 -3.39
N GLY A 6 -1.59 -5.77 -4.21
CA GLY A 6 -0.80 -4.61 -4.58
C GLY A 6 -1.60 -3.53 -5.30
N ALA A 7 -2.44 -3.91 -6.26
CA ALA A 7 -3.31 -2.98 -6.97
C ALA A 7 -4.30 -2.29 -6.02
N PHE A 8 -4.90 -3.01 -5.08
CA PHE A 8 -5.79 -2.42 -4.08
C PHE A 8 -5.08 -1.42 -3.14
N ILE A 9 -3.85 -1.73 -2.71
CA ILE A 9 -3.07 -0.81 -1.86
C ILE A 9 -2.63 0.43 -2.64
N LEU A 10 -2.23 0.29 -3.91
CA LEU A 10 -1.96 1.43 -4.78
C LEU A 10 -3.20 2.31 -4.97
N LEU A 11 -4.36 1.68 -5.21
CA LEU A 11 -5.63 2.39 -5.34
C LEU A 11 -5.99 3.17 -4.06
N ARG A 12 -5.76 2.56 -2.89
CA ARG A 12 -5.93 3.23 -1.60
C ARG A 12 -5.02 4.47 -1.48
N LEU A 13 -3.75 4.34 -1.86
CA LEU A 13 -2.80 5.45 -1.83
C LEU A 13 -3.27 6.59 -2.75
N VAL A 14 -3.73 6.28 -3.96
CA VAL A 14 -4.28 7.27 -4.89
C VAL A 14 -5.51 7.95 -4.29
N PHE A 15 -6.42 7.20 -3.68
CA PHE A 15 -7.62 7.75 -3.04
C PHE A 15 -7.26 8.71 -1.91
N LYS A 16 -6.25 8.36 -1.10
CA LYS A 16 -5.72 9.23 -0.05
C LYS A 16 -5.04 10.49 -0.60
N LEU A 17 -4.27 10.36 -1.68
CA LEU A 17 -3.62 11.50 -2.34
C LEU A 17 -4.64 12.48 -2.96
N LEU A 18 -5.77 11.95 -3.44
CA LEU A 18 -6.87 12.74 -3.99
C LEU A 18 -7.90 13.18 -2.93
N SER A 19 -7.63 12.95 -1.64
CA SER A 19 -8.55 13.24 -0.52
C SER A 19 -9.96 12.66 -0.72
N VAL A 20 -10.06 11.46 -1.33
CA VAL A 20 -11.35 10.78 -1.57
C VAL A 20 -11.92 10.33 -0.23
N PRO A 21 -13.09 10.86 0.18
CA PRO A 21 -13.67 10.53 1.47
C PRO A 21 -14.05 9.04 1.56
N GLY A 22 -13.85 8.41 2.72
CA GLY A 22 -14.36 7.05 2.97
C GLY A 22 -15.89 6.93 2.99
N ARG A 23 -16.61 8.06 2.98
CA ARG A 23 -18.08 8.12 2.91
C ARG A 23 -18.63 7.85 1.51
N VAL A 24 -17.79 7.94 0.48
CA VAL A 24 -18.17 7.56 -0.88
C VAL A 24 -18.05 6.03 -0.98
N TRP A 25 -19.06 5.35 -1.53
CA TRP A 25 -19.15 3.88 -1.54
C TRP A 25 -17.86 3.20 -2.06
N THR A 26 -17.28 3.76 -3.12
CA THR A 26 -16.03 3.29 -3.72
C THR A 26 -14.84 3.39 -2.76
N GLY A 27 -14.74 4.49 -2.00
CA GLY A 27 -13.67 4.70 -1.02
C GLY A 27 -13.81 3.73 0.15
N GLY A 28 -15.02 3.60 0.70
CA GLY A 28 -15.30 2.68 1.80
C GLY A 28 -14.93 1.23 1.49
N LEU A 29 -15.26 0.75 0.28
CA LEU A 29 -14.92 -0.61 -0.14
C LEU A 29 -13.40 -0.82 -0.24
N VAL A 30 -12.68 0.13 -0.84
CA VAL A 30 -11.21 0.06 -0.98
C VAL A 30 -10.56 0.06 0.40
N TYR A 31 -10.98 0.94 1.31
CA TYR A 31 -10.45 1.00 2.67
C TYR A 31 -10.71 -0.30 3.43
N TRP A 32 -11.94 -0.82 3.38
CA TRP A 32 -12.31 -2.05 4.07
C TRP A 32 -11.51 -3.28 3.62
N ILE A 33 -11.27 -3.42 2.31
CA ILE A 33 -10.46 -4.53 1.76
C ILE A 33 -8.98 -4.39 2.17
N THR A 34 -8.46 -3.16 2.23
CA THR A 34 -7.03 -2.90 2.45
C THR A 34 -6.62 -2.73 3.91
N ASP A 35 -7.56 -2.41 4.81
CA ASP A 35 -7.31 -2.28 6.25
C ASP A 35 -6.66 -3.54 6.89
N PRO A 36 -7.14 -4.78 6.65
CA PRO A 36 -6.47 -5.96 7.23
C PRO A 36 -5.05 -6.17 6.69
N LEU A 37 -4.74 -5.70 5.48
CA LEU A 37 -3.38 -5.78 4.92
C LEU A 37 -2.45 -4.75 5.56
N LEU A 38 -2.99 -3.61 6.00
CA LEU A 38 -2.24 -2.53 6.64
C LEU A 38 -2.13 -2.70 8.15
N TRP A 39 -2.96 -3.57 8.75
CA TRP A 39 -2.97 -3.84 10.19
C TRP A 39 -1.59 -4.21 10.79
N PRO A 40 -0.72 -5.01 10.14
CA PRO A 40 0.62 -5.25 10.68
C PRO A 40 1.47 -3.98 10.77
N LEU A 41 1.25 -3.02 9.87
CA LEU A 41 1.98 -1.76 9.84
C LEU A 41 1.49 -0.75 10.87
N THR A 42 0.30 -0.95 11.46
CA THR A 42 -0.20 -0.11 12.57
C THR A 42 0.51 -0.40 13.90
N LEU A 43 1.30 -1.47 13.97
CA LEU A 43 2.13 -1.77 15.14
C LEU A 43 3.33 -0.82 15.27
N PHE A 44 3.71 -0.13 14.20
CA PHE A 44 4.82 0.81 14.22
C PHE A 44 4.41 2.15 14.83
N PRO A 45 5.23 2.71 15.74
CA PRO A 45 4.94 4.04 16.28
C PRO A 45 4.93 5.08 15.15
N ALA A 46 3.95 5.99 15.22
CA ALA A 46 3.70 7.02 14.20
C ALA A 46 3.24 6.52 12.83
N SER A 47 2.77 5.27 12.70
CA SER A 47 2.17 4.71 11.49
C SER A 47 1.05 5.55 10.89
N ASP A 48 0.26 6.21 11.74
CA ASP A 48 -0.91 6.99 11.37
C ASP A 48 -0.61 8.48 11.13
N ARG A 49 0.64 8.90 11.26
CA ARG A 49 1.00 10.28 10.89
C ARG A 49 0.87 10.45 9.39
N ALA A 50 0.19 11.52 8.99
CA ALA A 50 0.20 12.01 7.62
C ALA A 50 1.65 12.29 7.20
N PHE A 51 2.05 11.73 6.07
CA PHE A 51 3.40 11.83 5.52
C PHE A 51 3.38 12.51 4.15
N LEU A 52 2.44 12.11 3.27
CA LEU A 52 2.28 12.64 1.91
C LEU A 52 0.81 13.03 1.67
N GLY A 53 0.48 14.32 1.85
CA GLY A 53 -0.92 14.76 1.82
C GLY A 53 -1.71 14.13 2.97
N GLU A 54 -2.82 13.45 2.66
CA GLU A 54 -3.57 12.63 3.63
C GLU A 54 -3.06 11.18 3.73
N ALA A 55 -2.10 10.78 2.91
CA ALA A 55 -1.51 9.46 3.00
C ALA A 55 -0.61 9.35 4.23
N THR A 56 -0.85 8.31 5.01
CA THR A 56 -0.14 8.00 6.26
C THR A 56 1.13 7.21 6.00
N LEU A 57 2.04 7.21 6.96
CA LEU A 57 3.31 6.48 6.86
C LEU A 57 3.10 5.00 6.53
N LYS A 58 2.13 4.34 7.18
CA LYS A 58 1.80 2.92 6.90
C LYS A 58 1.39 2.66 5.45
N GLU A 59 0.67 3.60 4.82
CA GLU A 59 0.20 3.45 3.44
C GLU A 59 1.37 3.56 2.46
N VAL A 60 2.27 4.52 2.70
CA VAL A 60 3.49 4.70 1.90
C VAL A 60 4.41 3.49 2.06
N THR A 61 4.62 3.00 3.29
CA THR A 61 5.42 1.80 3.56
C THR A 61 4.83 0.57 2.89
N ALA A 62 3.51 0.38 2.93
CA ALA A 62 2.86 -0.76 2.28
C ALA A 62 3.09 -0.78 0.77
N VAL A 63 2.96 0.38 0.12
CA VAL A 63 3.24 0.53 -1.31
C VAL A 63 4.71 0.23 -1.60
N ALA A 64 5.63 0.76 -0.81
CA ALA A 64 7.07 0.50 -0.98
C ALA A 64 7.39 -1.00 -0.89
N LEU A 65 6.82 -1.70 0.09
CA LEU A 65 6.99 -3.15 0.25
C LEU A 65 6.44 -3.93 -0.95
N ILE A 66 5.23 -3.59 -1.41
CA ILE A 66 4.62 -4.23 -2.58
C ILE A 66 5.46 -4.04 -3.84
N LEU A 67 6.03 -2.85 -4.04
CA LEU A 67 6.89 -2.57 -5.19
C LEU A 67 8.26 -3.27 -5.06
N MET A 68 8.79 -3.42 -3.84
CA MET A 68 10.05 -4.11 -3.61
C MET A 68 10.00 -5.61 -3.96
N VAL A 69 8.89 -6.31 -3.65
CA VAL A 69 8.80 -7.77 -3.90
C VAL A 69 9.12 -8.16 -5.36
N PRO A 70 8.44 -7.63 -6.40
CA PRO A 70 8.74 -7.98 -7.78
C PRO A 70 10.14 -7.50 -8.21
N LEU A 71 10.61 -6.35 -7.71
CA LEU A 71 11.96 -5.84 -7.99
C LEU A 71 13.05 -6.78 -7.47
N VAL A 72 12.91 -7.28 -6.25
CA VAL A 72 13.85 -8.24 -5.65
C VAL A 72 13.81 -9.57 -6.40
N LEU A 73 12.63 -10.06 -6.76
CA LEU A 73 12.48 -11.28 -7.56
C LEU A 73 13.14 -11.12 -8.95
N ALA A 74 12.93 -9.99 -9.61
CA ALA A 74 13.54 -9.69 -10.91
C ALA A 74 15.06 -9.57 -10.82
N ALA A 75 15.58 -8.91 -9.78
CA ALA A 75 17.02 -8.79 -9.54
C ALA A 75 17.68 -10.16 -9.28
N ARG A 76 17.02 -11.03 -8.50
CA ARG A 76 17.48 -12.41 -8.24
C ARG A 76 17.45 -13.28 -9.50
N ALA A 77 16.43 -13.11 -10.34
CA ALA A 77 16.32 -13.84 -11.60
C ALA A 77 17.45 -13.47 -12.57
N GLN A 78 17.84 -12.19 -12.64
CA GLN A 78 18.96 -11.72 -13.46
C GLN A 78 20.31 -12.23 -12.92
N ALA A 79 20.52 -12.21 -11.60
CA ALA A 79 21.76 -12.66 -10.98
C ALA A 79 22.05 -14.18 -11.09
N GLY A 80 21.08 -14.98 -11.53
CA GLY A 80 21.25 -16.42 -11.80
C GLY A 80 21.50 -16.76 -13.27
N GLN A 81 21.58 -15.76 -14.16
CA GLN A 81 21.86 -15.93 -15.60
C GLN A 81 23.32 -15.61 -15.97
N ASP A 82 24.15 -15.25 -14.98
CA ASP A 82 25.61 -15.08 -15.09
C ASP A 82 26.33 -16.33 -14.55
#